data_AF-A0A833JHP9-F1
#
_entry.id   AF-A0A833JHP9-F1
#
_cell.length_a   1.000
_cell.length_b   1.000
_cell.length_c   1.000
_cell.angle_alpha   90.00
_cell.angle_beta   90.00
_cell.angle_gamma   90.00
#
_symmetry.space_group_name_H-M   'P 1'
#
loop_
_entity.id
_entity.type
_entity.pdbx_description
1 polymer ?
#
loop_
_entity_poly.entity_id
_entity_poly.type
_entity_poly.pdbx_seq_one_letter_code
_entity_poly.pdbx_strand_id
1 'polypeptide(L)'
;MSVIQKFLFCFLIFSSISCFSSNSFADEASVYCATANGSRAWLPNPQIKKRILLDSSTALFLNNYNPPITVNGVWKSVRMGDKDINYFLIDGGKERIVTLRQDCIRRVGSNYIFVHPHHNSLSHNDYHLFVYLLENGSYQFETSYMVEYSIDNENFAIRMQ
;
A
#
# COMPACT_ATOMS: atom_id res chain seq x y z
N MET A 1 56.84 13.36 3.74
CA MET A 1 55.65 12.55 3.37
C MET A 1 55.49 12.61 1.86
N SER A 2 55.55 11.44 1.20
CA SER A 2 55.49 11.32 -0.27
C SER A 2 54.11 11.72 -0.82
N VAL A 3 54.08 12.35 -2.00
CA VAL A 3 52.84 12.74 -2.72
C VAL A 3 51.90 11.56 -2.94
N ILE A 4 52.45 10.36 -3.08
CA ILE A 4 51.71 9.11 -3.28
C ILE A 4 50.87 8.74 -2.04
N GLN A 5 51.32 9.14 -0.84
CA GLN A 5 50.63 8.84 0.42
C GLN A 5 49.41 9.73 0.67
N LYS A 6 49.35 10.93 0.05
CA LYS A 6 48.18 11.81 0.10
C LYS A 6 47.06 11.33 -0.84
N PHE A 7 47.40 10.66 -1.94
CA PHE A 7 46.42 10.17 -2.90
C PHE A 7 45.67 8.92 -2.40
N LEU A 8 46.35 8.04 -1.64
CA LEU A 8 45.69 6.87 -1.04
C LEU A 8 44.65 7.25 0.03
N PHE A 9 44.84 8.38 0.72
CA PHE A 9 43.94 8.80 1.79
C PHE A 9 42.60 9.34 1.25
N CYS A 10 42.58 9.93 0.05
CA CYS A 10 41.33 10.39 -0.58
C CYS A 10 40.47 9.24 -1.11
N PHE A 11 41.07 8.12 -1.52
CA PHE A 11 40.32 6.98 -2.06
C PHE A 11 39.53 6.22 -0.97
N LEU A 12 39.94 6.32 0.30
CA LEU A 12 39.26 5.66 1.42
C LEU A 12 38.09 6.45 2.01
N ILE A 13 37.93 7.74 1.66
CA ILE A 13 36.84 8.58 2.19
C ILE A 13 35.60 8.53 1.26
N PHE A 14 35.75 8.09 0.01
CA PHE A 14 34.64 7.97 -0.94
C PHE A 14 33.91 6.62 -0.90
N SER A 15 34.43 5.60 -0.20
CA SER A 15 33.81 4.27 -0.13
C SER A 15 32.75 4.12 0.97
N SER A 16 32.58 5.12 1.84
CA SER A 16 31.66 5.04 2.99
C SER A 16 30.26 5.59 2.74
N ILE A 17 29.89 5.93 1.50
CA ILE A 17 28.48 6.11 1.13
C ILE A 17 27.90 4.70 0.93
N SER A 18 27.81 3.95 2.03
CA SER A 18 26.98 2.77 2.09
C SER A 18 25.54 3.27 1.99
N CYS A 19 25.00 3.20 0.78
CA CYS A 19 23.57 3.29 0.55
C CYS A 19 22.90 2.30 1.51
N PHE A 20 22.29 2.80 2.58
CA PHE A 20 21.24 2.09 3.28
C PHE A 20 20.16 1.82 2.23
N SER A 21 20.21 0.64 1.60
CA SER A 21 19.10 0.14 0.81
C SER A 21 17.98 -0.16 1.79
N SER A 22 17.18 0.84 2.12
CA SER A 22 15.83 0.58 2.62
C SER A 22 15.17 -0.30 1.57
N ASN A 23 14.86 -1.54 1.94
CA ASN A 23 14.13 -2.48 1.09
C ASN A 23 12.76 -1.85 0.76
N SER A 24 12.69 -1.06 -0.32
CA SER A 24 11.43 -0.59 -0.88
C SER A 24 10.84 -1.77 -1.64
N PHE A 25 9.75 -2.35 -1.10
CA PHE A 25 9.13 -3.53 -1.67
C PHE A 25 8.34 -3.22 -2.95
N ALA A 26 7.81 -2.00 -3.05
CA ALA A 26 7.21 -1.41 -4.24
C ALA A 26 6.86 0.07 -3.95
N ASP A 27 6.86 0.90 -4.98
CA ASP A 27 6.50 2.32 -4.85
C ASP A 27 5.01 2.58 -5.12
N GLU A 28 4.22 1.51 -5.19
CA GLU A 28 2.80 1.55 -5.51
C GLU A 28 1.95 0.52 -4.74
N ALA A 29 0.67 0.84 -4.57
CA ALA A 29 -0.33 -0.04 -3.99
C ALA A 29 -1.67 0.07 -4.74
N SER A 30 -2.27 -1.07 -5.04
CA SER A 30 -3.68 -1.11 -5.47
C SER A 30 -4.59 -0.87 -4.27
N VAL A 31 -5.79 -0.34 -4.50
CA VAL A 31 -6.71 0.00 -3.41
C VAL A 31 -7.96 -0.87 -3.45
N TYR A 32 -8.27 -1.53 -2.32
CA TYR A 32 -9.58 -2.12 -2.09
C TYR A 32 -10.32 -1.41 -0.96
N CYS A 33 -11.63 -1.40 -1.08
CA CYS A 33 -12.56 -0.93 -0.09
C CYS A 33 -13.04 -2.13 0.72
N ALA A 34 -13.17 -1.96 2.04
CA ALA A 34 -13.66 -2.99 2.93
C ALA A 34 -14.84 -2.48 3.77
N THR A 35 -15.77 -3.39 4.04
CA THR A 35 -16.89 -3.19 4.95
C THR A 35 -16.52 -3.63 6.38
N ALA A 36 -17.35 -3.27 7.36
CA ALA A 36 -17.16 -3.71 8.74
C ALA A 36 -17.28 -5.23 8.96
N ASN A 37 -17.98 -5.95 8.07
CA ASN A 37 -18.06 -7.42 8.08
C ASN A 37 -16.96 -8.08 7.22
N GLY A 38 -15.98 -7.32 6.74
CA GLY A 38 -14.82 -7.82 6.00
C GLY A 38 -15.08 -8.20 4.54
N SER A 39 -16.24 -7.84 3.96
CA SER A 39 -16.42 -7.89 2.50
C SER A 39 -15.48 -6.89 1.84
N ARG A 40 -14.85 -7.30 0.73
CA ARG A 40 -13.86 -6.50 0.02
C ARG A 40 -14.27 -6.29 -1.43
N ALA A 41 -14.00 -5.12 -1.96
CA ALA A 41 -14.15 -4.83 -3.38
C ALA A 41 -13.08 -3.85 -3.84
N TRP A 42 -12.54 -4.08 -5.05
CA TRP A 42 -11.56 -3.19 -5.65
C TRP A 42 -12.16 -1.80 -5.89
N LEU A 43 -11.41 -0.75 -5.56
CA LEU A 43 -11.80 0.62 -5.90
C LEU A 43 -11.50 0.84 -7.40
N PRO A 44 -12.50 0.95 -8.29
CA PRO A 44 -12.24 1.04 -9.72
C PRO A 44 -11.51 2.33 -10.09
N ASN A 45 -10.53 2.24 -10.97
CA ASN A 45 -9.81 3.40 -11.50
C ASN A 45 -10.75 4.24 -12.40
N PRO A 46 -11.05 5.51 -12.04
CA PRO A 46 -11.97 6.33 -12.82
C PRO A 46 -11.45 6.75 -14.19
N GLN A 47 -10.12 6.73 -14.39
CA GLN A 47 -9.48 7.19 -15.63
C GLN A 47 -9.47 6.11 -16.71
N ILE A 48 -9.61 4.84 -16.33
CA ILE A 48 -9.60 3.73 -17.27
C ILE A 48 -11.05 3.40 -17.63
N LYS A 49 -11.48 3.88 -18.80
CA LYS A 49 -12.72 3.41 -19.41
C LYS A 49 -12.51 1.97 -19.86
N LYS A 50 -13.32 1.04 -19.32
CA LYS A 50 -13.53 -0.36 -19.71
C LYS A 50 -12.65 -0.85 -20.86
N ARG A 51 -11.71 -1.75 -20.58
CA ARG A 51 -10.93 -2.40 -21.64
C ARG A 51 -11.78 -3.45 -22.33
N ILE A 52 -11.91 -3.34 -23.66
CA ILE A 52 -12.41 -4.44 -24.49
C ILE A 52 -11.21 -5.35 -24.75
N LEU A 53 -11.25 -6.59 -24.25
CA LEU A 53 -10.26 -7.61 -24.61
C LEU A 53 -10.71 -8.26 -25.92
N LEU A 54 -9.88 -8.13 -26.96
CA LEU A 54 -10.07 -8.82 -28.23
C LEU A 54 -9.32 -10.14 -28.17
N ASP A 55 -10.05 -11.25 -28.01
CA ASP A 55 -9.53 -12.59 -28.25
C ASP A 55 -9.86 -12.97 -29.70
N SER A 56 -8.84 -13.32 -30.49
CA SER A 56 -8.98 -13.72 -31.90
C SER A 56 -9.61 -15.10 -32.10
N SER A 57 -9.84 -15.85 -31.02
CA SER A 57 -10.29 -17.25 -31.09
C SER A 57 -11.74 -17.48 -30.67
N THR A 58 -12.39 -16.51 -30.03
CA THR A 58 -13.77 -16.67 -29.52
C THR A 58 -14.54 -15.35 -29.63
N ALA A 59 -15.86 -15.43 -29.85
CA ALA A 59 -16.75 -14.27 -29.98
C ALA A 59 -16.49 -13.21 -28.89
N LEU A 60 -16.52 -11.92 -29.24
CA LEU A 60 -16.31 -10.76 -28.37
C LEU A 60 -16.88 -10.95 -26.96
N PHE A 61 -16.02 -11.26 -25.98
CA PHE A 61 -16.39 -11.19 -24.57
C PHE A 61 -16.16 -9.76 -24.09
N LEU A 62 -17.25 -9.01 -23.85
CA LEU A 62 -17.18 -7.76 -23.09
C LEU A 62 -16.86 -8.08 -21.62
N ASN A 63 -15.58 -8.26 -21.31
CA ASN A 63 -15.15 -8.23 -19.92
C ASN A 63 -15.14 -6.76 -19.46
N ASN A 64 -16.16 -6.36 -18.72
CA ASN A 64 -16.26 -5.01 -18.12
C ASN A 64 -15.29 -4.86 -16.94
N TYR A 65 -14.01 -5.21 -17.13
CA TYR A 65 -13.00 -5.08 -16.08
C TYR A 65 -12.50 -3.64 -16.03
N ASN A 66 -12.79 -2.96 -14.92
CA ASN A 66 -12.10 -1.73 -14.55
C ASN A 66 -10.99 -2.10 -13.57
N PRO A 67 -9.71 -1.92 -13.93
CA PRO A 67 -8.63 -2.21 -12.99
C PRO A 67 -8.75 -1.34 -11.73
N PRO A 68 -8.23 -1.82 -10.59
CA PRO A 68 -8.20 -1.02 -9.38
C PRO A 68 -7.41 0.27 -9.58
N ILE A 69 -7.74 1.30 -8.80
CA ILE A 69 -6.89 2.48 -8.69
C ILE A 69 -5.59 2.08 -7.98
N THR A 70 -4.48 2.64 -8.48
CA THR A 70 -3.17 2.52 -7.88
C THR A 70 -2.79 3.86 -7.26
N VAL A 71 -2.12 3.81 -6.11
CA VAL A 71 -1.57 4.98 -5.42
C VAL A 71 -0.07 4.80 -5.18
N ASN A 72 0.66 5.92 -5.19
CA ASN A 72 2.09 5.93 -4.95
C ASN A 72 2.40 6.08 -3.47
N GLY A 73 3.58 5.62 -3.07
CA GLY A 73 4.05 5.66 -1.69
C GLY A 73 5.17 4.67 -1.47
N VAL A 74 5.37 4.24 -0.22
CA VAL A 74 6.43 3.30 0.16
C VAL A 74 5.88 2.23 1.10
N TRP A 75 6.09 0.96 0.75
CA TRP A 75 5.85 -0.15 1.65
C TRP A 75 6.93 -0.24 2.71
N LYS A 76 6.49 -0.40 3.96
CA LYS A 76 7.34 -0.62 5.12
C LYS A 76 6.77 -1.74 5.97
N SER A 77 7.62 -2.33 6.82
CA SER A 77 7.21 -3.36 7.76
C SER A 77 7.62 -2.95 9.17
N VAL A 78 6.80 -3.29 10.15
CA VAL A 78 7.09 -3.10 11.57
C VAL A 78 6.60 -4.30 12.35
N ARG A 79 7.36 -4.70 13.36
CA ARG A 79 6.93 -5.73 14.30
C ARG A 79 6.19 -5.08 15.47
N MET A 80 4.96 -5.49 15.73
CA MET A 80 4.17 -5.07 16.89
C MET A 80 3.78 -6.32 17.69
N GLY A 81 4.43 -6.51 18.84
CA GLY A 81 4.31 -7.75 19.60
C GLY A 81 4.91 -8.93 18.85
N ASP A 82 4.11 -9.96 18.64
CA ASP A 82 4.45 -11.18 17.90
C ASP A 82 4.08 -11.12 16.41
N LYS A 83 3.46 -10.02 15.95
CA LYS A 83 2.97 -9.85 14.58
C LYS A 83 3.87 -8.93 13.76
N ASP A 84 4.13 -9.33 12.52
CA ASP A 84 4.75 -8.48 11.50
C ASP A 84 3.66 -7.80 10.67
N ILE A 85 3.67 -6.47 10.68
CA ILE A 85 2.65 -5.63 10.03
C ILE A 85 3.29 -4.92 8.85
N ASN A 86 2.65 -5.02 7.69
CA ASN A 86 3.03 -4.24 6.51
C ASN A 86 2.15 -2.99 6.43
N TYR A 87 2.77 -1.85 6.19
CA TYR A 87 2.04 -0.61 6.01
C TYR A 87 2.57 0.15 4.80
N PHE A 88 1.66 0.90 4.17
CA PHE A 88 1.96 1.71 3.02
C PHE A 88 1.93 3.18 3.41
N LEU A 89 3.09 3.80 3.40
CA LEU A 89 3.24 5.24 3.58
C LEU A 89 2.82 5.93 2.27
N ILE A 90 1.60 6.45 2.22
CA ILE A 90 1.02 7.00 0.99
C ILE A 90 1.50 8.43 0.69
N ASP A 91 1.74 8.70 -0.58
CA ASP A 91 1.98 10.06 -1.06
C ASP A 91 0.68 10.89 -1.03
N GLY A 92 0.79 12.18 -0.71
CA GLY A 92 -0.36 13.08 -0.52
C GLY A 92 -1.03 12.97 0.85
N GLY A 93 -0.52 12.10 1.73
CA GLY A 93 -0.84 12.07 3.16
C GLY A 93 -2.32 11.82 3.47
N LYS A 94 -2.79 12.40 4.58
CA LYS A 94 -4.13 12.16 5.12
C LYS A 94 -5.25 12.49 4.14
N GLU A 95 -5.15 13.62 3.44
CA GLU A 95 -6.19 14.07 2.50
C GLU A 95 -6.39 13.07 1.35
N ARG A 96 -5.30 12.45 0.90
CA ARG A 96 -5.39 11.40 -0.12
C ARG A 96 -6.20 10.20 0.38
N ILE A 97 -5.98 9.77 1.62
CA ILE A 97 -6.71 8.62 2.18
C ILE A 97 -8.19 8.97 2.40
N VAL A 98 -8.49 10.18 2.89
CA VAL A 98 -9.87 10.67 3.02
C VAL A 98 -10.59 10.67 1.66
N THR A 99 -9.91 11.11 0.60
CA THR A 99 -10.45 11.10 -0.76
C THR A 99 -10.74 9.67 -1.22
N LEU A 100 -9.80 8.73 -1.02
CA LEU A 100 -10.01 7.32 -1.36
C LEU A 100 -11.19 6.72 -0.61
N ARG A 101 -11.38 7.08 0.66
CA ARG A 101 -12.53 6.64 1.47
C ARG A 101 -13.84 7.15 0.90
N GLN A 102 -13.90 8.43 0.55
CA GLN A 102 -15.08 9.00 -0.10
C GLN A 102 -15.36 8.33 -1.45
N ASP A 103 -14.33 8.00 -2.22
CA ASP A 103 -14.48 7.28 -3.48
C ASP A 103 -14.97 5.84 -3.28
N CYS A 104 -14.51 5.13 -2.24
CA CYS A 104 -15.06 3.84 -1.84
C CYS A 104 -16.55 3.91 -1.54
N ILE A 105 -16.95 4.86 -0.69
CA ILE A 105 -18.35 5.09 -0.34
C ILE A 105 -19.20 5.39 -1.57
N ARG A 106 -18.70 6.25 -2.48
CA ARG A 106 -19.43 6.70 -3.67
C ARG A 106 -19.54 5.62 -4.75
N ARG A 107 -18.49 4.82 -4.95
CA ARG A 107 -18.38 3.91 -6.12
C ARG A 107 -18.70 2.47 -5.80
N VAL A 108 -18.41 2.03 -4.59
CA VAL A 108 -18.59 0.64 -4.15
C VAL A 108 -19.82 0.51 -3.25
N GLY A 109 -20.03 1.47 -2.35
CA GLY A 109 -21.25 1.59 -1.54
C GLY A 109 -20.98 2.11 -0.13
N SER A 110 -22.02 2.61 0.54
CA SER A 110 -21.90 3.29 1.84
C SER A 110 -21.38 2.42 2.98
N ASN A 111 -21.48 1.10 2.85
CA ASN A 111 -20.98 0.16 3.85
C ASN A 111 -19.46 -0.06 3.75
N TYR A 112 -18.82 0.37 2.66
CA TYR A 112 -17.39 0.22 2.40
C TYR A 112 -16.61 1.44 2.92
N ILE A 113 -16.49 1.54 4.25
CA ILE A 113 -15.93 2.71 4.95
C ILE A 113 -14.41 2.62 5.21
N PHE A 114 -13.83 1.44 5.02
CA PHE A 114 -12.40 1.20 5.19
C PHE A 114 -11.70 1.13 3.85
N VAL A 115 -10.48 1.66 3.81
CA VAL A 115 -9.63 1.70 2.62
C VAL A 115 -8.33 1.04 2.96
N HIS A 116 -7.90 0.09 2.13
CA HIS A 116 -6.68 -0.67 2.36
C HIS A 116 -5.78 -0.66 1.13
N PRO A 117 -4.46 -0.49 1.33
CA PRO A 117 -3.49 -0.73 0.29
C PRO A 117 -3.36 -2.24 0.07
N HIS A 118 -3.00 -2.62 -1.15
CA HIS A 118 -2.73 -4.01 -1.54
C HIS A 118 -1.53 -4.08 -2.46
N HIS A 119 -0.70 -5.08 -2.24
CA HIS A 119 0.32 -5.48 -3.19
C HIS A 119 0.40 -7.00 -3.25
N ASN A 120 0.48 -7.57 -4.46
CA ASN A 120 0.40 -9.03 -4.66
C ASN A 120 1.54 -9.77 -3.96
N SER A 121 2.73 -9.19 -3.87
CA SER A 121 3.87 -9.80 -3.16
C SER A 121 3.71 -9.82 -1.64
N LEU A 122 2.77 -9.05 -1.09
CA LEU A 122 2.51 -8.93 0.35
C LEU A 122 1.21 -9.62 0.76
N SER A 123 0.57 -10.34 -0.16
CA SER A 123 -0.73 -11.00 0.00
C SER A 123 -0.78 -12.05 1.12
N HIS A 124 0.37 -12.54 1.57
CA HIS A 124 0.47 -13.56 2.62
C HIS A 124 0.47 -12.97 4.04
N ASN A 125 0.58 -11.64 4.16
CA ASN A 125 0.53 -10.93 5.42
C ASN A 125 -0.78 -10.14 5.47
N ASP A 126 -1.66 -10.47 6.41
CA ASP A 126 -3.06 -10.02 6.43
C ASP A 126 -3.29 -8.57 6.85
N TYR A 127 -2.22 -7.87 7.26
CA TYR A 127 -2.30 -6.52 7.79
C TYR A 127 -1.67 -5.54 6.82
N HIS A 128 -2.49 -4.93 5.97
CA HIS A 128 -2.09 -3.81 5.11
C HIS A 128 -2.82 -2.55 5.55
N LEU A 129 -2.06 -1.56 6.02
CA LEU A 129 -2.58 -0.31 6.55
C LEU A 129 -2.03 0.88 5.78
N PHE A 130 -2.85 1.90 5.56
CA PHE A 130 -2.35 3.20 5.14
C PHE A 130 -1.77 3.96 6.34
N VAL A 131 -0.62 4.57 6.11
CA VAL A 131 0.07 5.48 7.03
C VAL A 131 0.37 6.77 6.28
N TYR A 132 0.35 7.89 7.01
CA TYR A 132 0.78 9.18 6.48
C TYR A 132 1.77 9.86 7.44
N LEU A 133 2.59 10.75 6.87
CA LEU A 133 3.56 11.56 7.61
C LEU A 133 2.87 12.82 8.17
N LEU A 134 3.13 13.12 9.44
CA LEU A 134 2.72 14.36 10.11
C LEU A 134 3.79 15.45 9.93
N GLU A 135 3.43 16.71 10.14
CA GLU A 135 4.34 17.86 10.03
C GLU A 135 5.57 17.75 10.95
N ASN A 136 5.41 17.07 12.10
CA ASN A 136 6.49 16.81 13.05
C ASN A 136 7.40 15.63 12.66
N GLY A 137 7.22 15.04 11.47
CA GLY A 137 7.98 13.89 10.98
C GLY A 137 7.56 12.53 11.55
N SER A 138 6.56 12.48 12.42
CA SER A 138 6.01 11.23 12.93
C SER A 138 5.00 10.59 11.98
N TYR A 139 4.77 9.29 12.14
CA TYR A 139 3.82 8.53 11.33
C TYR A 139 2.50 8.34 12.06
N GLN A 140 1.39 8.45 11.34
CA GLN A 140 0.06 8.16 11.87
C GLN A 140 -0.68 7.15 10.99
N PHE A 141 -1.27 6.14 11.63
CA PHE A 141 -2.18 5.19 10.99
C PHE A 141 -3.56 5.84 10.84
N GLU A 142 -4.15 5.73 9.66
CA GLU A 142 -5.46 6.35 9.38
C GLU A 142 -6.61 5.65 10.12
N THR A 143 -6.46 4.37 10.46
CA THR A 143 -7.50 3.58 11.11
C THR A 143 -6.99 3.01 12.42
N SER A 144 -7.76 3.16 13.49
CA SER A 144 -7.53 2.44 14.75
C SER A 144 -7.94 0.96 14.66
N TYR A 145 -8.25 0.44 13.48
CA TYR A 145 -8.75 -0.92 13.30
C TYR A 145 -7.82 -1.71 12.37
N MET A 146 -7.37 -2.88 12.82
CA MET A 146 -6.85 -3.93 11.96
C MET A 146 -7.97 -4.94 11.72
N VAL A 147 -8.24 -5.33 10.49
CA VAL A 147 -9.10 -6.50 10.24
C VAL A 147 -8.20 -7.72 10.32
N GLU A 148 -8.35 -8.53 11.36
CA GLU A 148 -7.68 -9.83 11.45
C GLU A 148 -8.55 -10.87 10.74
N TYR A 149 -7.93 -11.63 9.85
CA TYR A 149 -8.60 -12.67 9.08
C TYR A 149 -8.36 -14.00 9.79
N SER A 150 -9.41 -14.59 10.35
CA SER A 150 -9.39 -15.98 10.80
C SER A 150 -9.64 -16.91 9.62
N ILE A 151 -8.96 -18.05 9.60
CA ILE A 151 -9.15 -19.14 8.62
C ILE A 151 -10.61 -19.67 8.66
N ASP A 152 -11.35 -19.38 9.74
CA ASP A 152 -12.73 -19.84 9.97
C ASP A 152 -13.81 -18.94 9.34
N ASN A 153 -13.46 -18.05 8.40
CA ASN A 153 -14.38 -17.11 7.70
C ASN A 153 -15.10 -16.08 8.59
N GLU A 154 -14.72 -15.94 9.86
CA GLU A 154 -15.20 -14.85 10.70
C GLU A 154 -14.16 -13.71 10.71
N ASN A 155 -14.56 -12.58 10.10
CA ASN A 155 -13.74 -11.37 10.07
C ASN A 155 -14.05 -10.52 11.31
N PHE A 156 -13.03 -10.20 12.11
CA PHE A 156 -13.19 -9.31 13.25
C PHE A 156 -12.30 -8.07 13.09
N ALA A 157 -12.90 -6.89 13.30
CA ALA A 157 -12.16 -5.65 13.39
C ALA A 157 -11.54 -5.53 14.80
N ILE A 158 -10.22 -5.62 14.88
CA ILE A 158 -9.46 -5.44 16.11
C ILE A 158 -9.07 -3.98 16.24
N ARG A 159 -9.49 -3.37 17.35
CA ARG A 159 -9.05 -2.02 17.68
C ARG A 159 -7.59 -2.05 18.14
N MET A 160 -6.71 -1.33 17.44
CA MET A 160 -5.38 -1.00 17.93
C MET A 160 -5.53 -0.09 19.15
N GLN A 161 -5.15 -0.58 20.32
CA GLN A 161 -5.07 0.20 21.56
C GLN A 161 -3.75 0.98 21.62
#